data_AF-A0AAR2K3Z2-F1
#
_entry.id   AF-A0AAR2K3Z2-F1
#
_cell.length_a   1.000
_cell.length_b   1.000
_cell.length_c   1.000
_cell.angle_alpha   90.00
_cell.angle_beta   90.00
_cell.angle_gamma   90.00
#
_symmetry.space_group_name_H-M   'P 1'
#
loop_
_entity.id
_entity.type
_entity.pdbx_description
1 polymer ?
#
loop_
_entity_poly.entity_id
_entity_poly.type
_entity_poly.pdbx_seq_one_letter_code
_entity_poly.pdbx_strand_id
1 'polypeptide(L)'
;MAAHKPVEWVQAVITRFDEQLPIKTGQQNTHTKVSTEHNKECLINISKYKFSLVINGLTNILKNVNNMRIFGDTAEKNLYLSQLIILDTLEKCLAGQTKDCLRLDEAMLVKQLLPEICHFLHSCREGQQHAAQLRSSASAVLFSLSCNNFNAVFSRISTRLQELTVCTEDTVDVHDIELIQYINVDCSKLKRLLQETVLKFKALKKPAQLAVINSLEKAFWNWVEYYPDEFTMLYQRPQADMADSAEKLFDLVDSFAESAKRKAAVWPLQIILLILCPEITQSISKEVVEDSKTNKKLFLESLRKALAVHGSSKQLTESAAIACVKLCKASTYINWEDHSVIFLLVQSIVVDLKALLFNPTKPFSRGTGCQSADVDLMIDCFVSCFRINPHNNQHFKVCLASTSPPTFHFVLVNSLHKIITNSHLDWWPKIDAIYCYSGELRAMFADTQSRVVQSLSAHAPISMGFKSGL
;
A
#
# COMPACT_ATOMS: atom_id res chain seq x y z
N MET A 1 -40.39 11.57 27.82
CA MET A 1 -39.69 12.79 27.37
C MET A 1 -38.17 12.78 27.59
N ALA A 2 -37.55 11.85 28.34
CA ALA A 2 -36.10 11.85 28.58
C ALA A 2 -35.23 11.25 27.42
N ALA A 3 -35.82 10.43 26.54
CA ALA A 3 -35.10 9.75 25.46
C ALA A 3 -34.77 10.63 24.23
N HIS A 4 -35.44 11.79 24.05
CA HIS A 4 -35.23 12.67 22.89
C HIS A 4 -34.01 13.58 23.03
N LYS A 5 -33.66 13.99 24.27
CA LYS A 5 -32.54 14.91 24.52
C LYS A 5 -31.21 14.36 23.97
N PRO A 6 -30.81 13.09 24.19
CA PRO A 6 -29.53 12.59 23.66
C PRO A 6 -29.39 12.69 22.14
N VAL A 7 -30.48 12.58 21.37
CA VAL A 7 -30.43 12.67 19.90
C VAL A 7 -30.24 14.12 19.44
N GLU A 8 -30.96 15.06 20.04
CA GLU A 8 -30.85 16.50 19.73
C GLU A 8 -29.44 17.04 19.98
N TRP A 9 -28.79 16.59 21.06
CA TRP A 9 -27.42 17.01 21.37
C TRP A 9 -26.41 16.47 20.35
N VAL A 10 -26.53 15.20 19.95
CA VAL A 10 -25.68 14.63 18.90
C VAL A 10 -25.88 15.39 17.58
N GLN A 11 -27.14 15.69 17.23
CA GLN A 11 -27.46 16.46 16.04
C GLN A 11 -26.87 17.88 16.09
N ALA A 12 -26.91 18.56 17.24
CA ALA A 12 -26.33 19.88 17.42
C ALA A 12 -24.79 19.88 17.22
N VAL A 13 -24.10 18.83 17.69
CA VAL A 13 -22.65 18.69 17.47
C VAL A 13 -22.35 18.40 15.99
N ILE A 14 -23.15 17.56 15.32
CA ILE A 14 -23.04 17.29 13.88
C ILE A 14 -23.23 18.58 13.08
N THR A 15 -24.26 19.37 13.38
CA THR A 15 -24.52 20.65 12.72
C THR A 15 -23.38 21.64 12.94
N ARG A 16 -22.86 21.75 14.17
CA ARG A 16 -21.71 22.63 14.45
C ARG A 16 -20.45 22.21 13.70
N PHE A 17 -20.18 20.91 13.62
CA PHE A 17 -19.07 20.38 12.84
C PHE A 17 -19.21 20.76 11.36
N ASP A 18 -20.39 20.57 10.77
CA ASP A 18 -20.70 20.93 9.38
C ASP A 18 -20.54 22.44 9.11
N GLU A 19 -21.09 23.29 9.98
CA GLU A 19 -20.99 24.76 9.88
C GLU A 19 -19.55 25.28 9.95
N GLN A 20 -18.65 24.57 10.64
CA GLN A 20 -17.26 24.97 10.83
C GLN A 20 -16.29 24.42 9.78
N LEU A 21 -16.78 23.68 8.78
CA LEU A 21 -15.94 23.20 7.69
C LEU A 21 -15.35 24.36 6.88
N PRO A 22 -14.10 24.24 6.38
CA PRO A 22 -13.46 25.28 5.56
C PRO A 22 -14.31 25.77 4.38
N ILE A 23 -15.09 24.87 3.75
CA ILE A 23 -15.96 25.23 2.62
C ILE A 23 -17.09 26.20 2.99
N LYS A 24 -17.52 26.22 4.25
CA LYS A 24 -18.58 27.13 4.74
C LYS A 24 -18.04 28.38 5.42
N THR A 25 -16.88 28.28 6.05
CA THR A 25 -16.28 29.36 6.84
C THR A 25 -15.27 30.21 6.07
N GLY A 26 -14.73 29.69 4.96
CA GLY A 26 -13.70 30.38 4.18
C GLY A 26 -12.33 30.34 4.86
N GLN A 27 -11.73 31.50 5.14
CA GLN A 27 -10.39 31.57 5.75
C GLN A 27 -10.40 31.10 7.21
N GLN A 28 -9.57 30.09 7.49
CA GLN A 28 -9.42 29.48 8.80
C GLN A 28 -8.31 30.19 9.60
N ASN A 29 -8.63 30.69 10.79
CA ASN A 29 -7.66 31.20 11.76
C ASN A 29 -7.32 30.12 12.80
N THR A 30 -6.38 30.39 13.71
CA THR A 30 -5.96 29.40 14.72
C THR A 30 -7.13 28.94 15.60
N HIS A 31 -8.03 29.85 15.96
CA HIS A 31 -9.18 29.54 16.81
C HIS A 31 -10.20 28.64 16.10
N THR A 32 -10.52 28.90 14.83
CA THR A 32 -11.45 28.07 14.07
C THR A 32 -10.90 26.66 13.87
N LYS A 33 -9.60 26.51 13.60
CA LYS A 33 -8.95 25.20 13.49
C LYS A 33 -9.06 24.38 14.78
N VAL A 34 -8.77 24.99 15.93
CA VAL A 34 -8.89 24.34 17.24
C VAL A 34 -10.35 23.93 17.52
N SER A 35 -11.31 24.78 17.18
CA SER A 35 -12.73 24.49 17.33
C SER A 35 -13.18 23.32 16.44
N THR A 36 -12.75 23.27 15.17
CA THR A 36 -13.06 22.16 14.26
C THR A 36 -12.48 20.85 14.77
N GLU A 37 -11.22 20.82 15.22
CA GLU A 37 -10.62 19.63 15.81
C GLU A 37 -11.33 19.19 17.10
N HIS A 38 -11.75 20.14 17.94
CA HIS A 38 -12.53 19.80 19.14
C HIS A 38 -13.90 19.17 18.81
N ASN A 39 -14.62 19.69 17.81
CA ASN A 39 -15.89 19.10 17.38
C ASN A 39 -15.70 17.70 16.79
N LYS A 40 -14.63 17.51 16.02
CA LYS A 40 -14.23 16.20 15.49
C LYS A 40 -13.94 15.20 16.62
N GLU A 41 -13.13 15.58 17.60
CA GLU A 41 -12.84 14.75 18.79
C GLU A 41 -14.13 14.38 19.54
N CYS A 42 -15.04 15.35 19.69
CA CYS A 42 -16.37 15.12 20.28
C CYS A 42 -17.17 14.09 19.49
N LEU A 43 -17.26 14.22 18.16
CA LEU A 43 -17.99 13.26 17.32
C LEU A 43 -17.39 11.86 17.39
N ILE A 44 -16.06 11.74 17.39
CA ILE A 44 -15.36 10.46 17.55
C ILE A 44 -15.74 9.81 18.88
N ASN A 45 -15.72 10.57 19.98
CA ASN A 45 -16.09 10.02 21.29
C ASN A 45 -17.58 9.67 21.40
N ILE A 46 -18.46 10.49 20.83
CA ILE A 46 -19.91 10.20 20.77
C ILE A 46 -20.17 8.95 19.93
N SER A 47 -19.42 8.72 18.84
CA SER A 47 -19.61 7.59 17.94
C SER A 47 -19.50 6.23 18.66
N LYS A 48 -18.73 6.15 19.75
CA LYS A 48 -18.62 4.95 20.61
C LYS A 48 -19.95 4.52 21.24
N TYR A 49 -20.89 5.45 21.40
CA TYR A 49 -22.19 5.21 22.04
C TYR A 49 -23.39 5.43 21.11
N LYS A 50 -23.24 6.29 20.10
CA LYS A 50 -24.29 6.70 19.15
C LYS A 50 -23.79 6.60 17.70
N PHE A 51 -23.15 5.47 17.39
CA PHE A 51 -22.48 5.20 16.12
C PHE A 51 -23.33 5.55 14.89
N SER A 52 -24.54 4.97 14.77
CA SER A 52 -25.42 5.15 13.61
C SER A 52 -25.75 6.61 13.33
N LEU A 53 -26.03 7.39 14.40
CA LEU A 53 -26.39 8.80 14.27
C LEU A 53 -25.21 9.63 13.78
N VAL A 54 -24.02 9.40 14.35
CA VAL A 54 -22.79 10.11 13.97
C VAL A 54 -22.38 9.77 12.53
N ILE A 55 -22.32 8.48 12.19
CA ILE A 55 -21.90 8.04 10.86
C ILE A 55 -22.91 8.51 9.80
N ASN A 56 -24.21 8.45 10.07
CA ASN A 56 -25.24 8.99 9.17
C ASN A 56 -25.10 10.50 8.99
N GLY A 57 -24.90 11.25 10.08
CA GLY A 57 -24.65 12.69 10.02
C GLY A 57 -23.44 13.04 9.16
N LEU A 58 -22.30 12.41 9.42
CA LEU A 58 -21.06 12.61 8.66
C LEU A 58 -21.20 12.20 7.18
N THR A 59 -21.89 11.11 6.90
CA THR A 59 -22.16 10.65 5.52
C THR A 59 -23.04 11.66 4.76
N ASN A 60 -24.06 12.22 5.41
CA ASN A 60 -24.92 13.24 4.80
C ASN A 60 -24.15 14.54 4.56
N ILE A 61 -23.28 14.94 5.50
CA ILE A 61 -22.39 16.09 5.30
C ILE A 61 -21.47 15.86 4.10
N LEU A 62 -20.83 14.68 4.01
CA LEU A 62 -19.96 14.32 2.88
C LEU A 62 -20.70 14.41 1.55
N LYS A 63 -21.91 13.82 1.48
CA LYS A 63 -22.79 13.89 0.30
C LYS A 63 -23.12 15.33 -0.09
N ASN A 64 -23.48 16.15 0.88
CA ASN A 64 -23.83 17.55 0.62
C ASN A 64 -22.62 18.32 0.08
N VAL A 65 -21.46 18.15 0.72
CA VAL A 65 -20.19 18.79 0.33
C VAL A 65 -19.77 18.36 -1.08
N ASN A 66 -19.88 17.07 -1.42
CA ASN A 66 -19.54 16.54 -2.75
C ASN A 66 -20.43 17.12 -3.87
N ASN A 67 -21.67 17.49 -3.55
CA ASN A 67 -22.63 18.03 -4.52
C ASN A 67 -22.64 19.57 -4.58
N MET A 68 -21.79 20.26 -3.81
CA MET A 68 -21.70 21.72 -3.86
C MET A 68 -21.14 22.19 -5.21
N ARG A 69 -21.73 23.26 -5.76
CA ARG A 69 -21.18 23.97 -6.91
C ARG A 69 -20.18 25.00 -6.42
N ILE A 70 -18.95 24.92 -6.92
CA ILE A 70 -17.82 25.67 -6.39
C ILE A 70 -17.14 26.39 -7.54
N PHE A 71 -16.71 27.63 -7.29
CA PHE A 71 -16.08 28.48 -8.28
C PHE A 71 -14.83 29.14 -7.68
N GLY A 72 -13.69 28.93 -8.32
CA GLY A 72 -12.41 29.56 -7.97
C GLY A 72 -11.52 28.76 -7.01
N ASP A 73 -10.20 28.90 -7.18
CA ASP A 73 -9.16 28.09 -6.57
C ASP A 73 -9.21 28.04 -5.03
N THR A 74 -9.59 29.15 -4.39
CA THR A 74 -9.70 29.20 -2.92
C THR A 74 -10.84 28.33 -2.41
N ALA A 75 -11.96 28.32 -3.13
CA ALA A 75 -13.12 27.54 -2.75
C ALA A 75 -12.89 26.05 -3.05
N GLU A 76 -12.18 25.71 -4.13
CA GLU A 76 -11.73 24.33 -4.42
C GLU A 76 -10.79 23.80 -3.32
N LYS A 77 -9.82 24.61 -2.88
CA LYS A 77 -8.94 24.26 -1.77
C LYS A 77 -9.72 24.02 -0.48
N ASN A 78 -10.72 24.85 -0.19
CA ASN A 78 -11.56 24.72 0.99
C ASN A 78 -12.48 23.49 0.93
N LEU A 79 -13.01 23.15 -0.26
CA LEU A 79 -13.74 21.90 -0.48
C LEU A 79 -12.87 20.71 -0.12
N TYR A 80 -11.67 20.67 -0.71
CA TYR A 80 -10.73 19.59 -0.51
C TYR A 80 -10.37 19.40 0.98
N LEU A 81 -10.02 20.49 1.67
CA LEU A 81 -9.74 20.43 3.11
C LEU A 81 -10.94 19.93 3.92
N SER A 82 -12.16 20.34 3.53
CA SER A 82 -13.38 19.88 4.19
C SER A 82 -13.60 18.37 3.98
N GLN A 83 -13.41 17.88 2.76
CA GLN A 83 -13.50 16.45 2.44
C GLN A 83 -12.48 15.63 3.25
N LEU A 84 -11.24 16.09 3.37
CA LEU A 84 -10.22 15.42 4.19
C LEU A 84 -10.63 15.35 5.68
N ILE A 85 -11.12 16.45 6.24
CA ILE A 85 -11.56 16.50 7.65
C ILE A 85 -12.72 15.51 7.87
N ILE A 86 -13.68 15.45 6.95
CA ILE A 86 -14.82 14.53 7.04
C ILE A 86 -14.34 13.07 6.94
N LEU A 87 -13.47 12.75 5.97
CA LEU A 87 -12.95 11.39 5.78
C LEU A 87 -12.12 10.92 6.98
N ASP A 88 -11.22 11.76 7.51
CA ASP A 88 -10.42 11.43 8.72
C ASP A 88 -11.33 11.24 9.96
N THR A 89 -12.41 12.03 10.07
CA THR A 89 -13.39 11.85 11.16
C THR A 89 -14.16 10.53 11.01
N LEU A 90 -14.61 10.21 9.79
CA LEU A 90 -15.29 8.94 9.48
C LEU A 90 -14.39 7.73 9.77
N GLU A 91 -13.13 7.77 9.34
CA GLU A 91 -12.12 6.74 9.61
C GLU A 91 -12.02 6.48 11.11
N LYS A 92 -11.78 7.52 11.92
CA LYS A 92 -11.64 7.40 13.37
C LYS A 92 -12.89 6.89 14.07
N CYS A 93 -14.07 7.27 13.60
CA CYS A 93 -15.34 6.74 14.13
C CYS A 93 -15.48 5.24 13.81
N LEU A 94 -15.13 4.81 12.59
CA LEU A 94 -15.19 3.40 12.17
C LEU A 94 -14.16 2.55 12.91
N ALA A 95 -12.94 3.04 13.06
CA ALA A 95 -11.87 2.33 13.78
C ALA A 95 -12.20 2.14 15.27
N GLY A 96 -12.98 3.05 15.87
CA GLY A 96 -13.47 2.96 17.25
C GLY A 96 -14.72 2.11 17.46
N GLN A 97 -15.27 1.47 16.41
CA GLN A 97 -16.53 0.73 16.49
C GLN A 97 -16.41 -0.53 17.36
N THR A 98 -17.24 -0.64 18.39
CA THR A 98 -17.32 -1.83 19.27
C THR A 98 -18.23 -2.93 18.69
N LYS A 99 -17.96 -4.20 19.03
CA LYS A 99 -18.71 -5.38 18.53
C LYS A 99 -20.22 -5.36 18.85
N ASP A 100 -20.65 -4.63 19.88
CA ASP A 100 -22.07 -4.54 20.24
C ASP A 100 -22.91 -3.65 19.27
N CYS A 101 -22.26 -2.83 18.44
CA CYS A 101 -22.92 -1.96 17.45
C CYS A 101 -23.28 -2.68 16.12
N LEU A 102 -22.95 -3.96 15.97
CA LEU A 102 -22.93 -4.65 14.66
C LEU A 102 -24.31 -4.94 14.04
N ARG A 103 -25.41 -4.94 14.81
CA ARG A 103 -26.68 -5.54 14.35
C ARG A 103 -27.67 -4.60 13.65
N LEU A 104 -27.47 -3.28 13.67
CA LEU A 104 -28.50 -2.31 13.22
C LEU A 104 -28.08 -1.40 12.05
N ASP A 105 -26.81 -1.38 11.66
CA ASP A 105 -26.25 -0.29 10.83
C ASP A 105 -25.69 -0.71 9.46
N GLU A 106 -25.69 -2.01 9.14
CA GLU A 106 -25.12 -2.52 7.88
C GLU A 106 -25.78 -1.88 6.65
N ALA A 107 -27.10 -1.70 6.65
CA ALA A 107 -27.81 -1.08 5.55
C ALA A 107 -27.37 0.37 5.30
N MET A 108 -27.10 1.14 6.36
CA MET A 108 -26.65 2.53 6.24
C MET A 108 -25.21 2.60 5.71
N LEU A 109 -24.31 1.78 6.27
CA LEU A 109 -22.92 1.70 5.84
C LEU A 109 -22.80 1.25 4.38
N VAL A 110 -23.56 0.25 3.98
CA VAL A 110 -23.47 -0.37 2.64
C VAL A 110 -24.21 0.43 1.57
N LYS A 111 -25.39 0.96 1.88
CA LYS A 111 -26.21 1.69 0.89
C LYS A 111 -25.90 3.17 0.81
N GLN A 112 -25.30 3.76 1.85
CA GLN A 112 -25.05 5.20 1.89
C GLN A 112 -23.58 5.57 1.94
N LEU A 113 -22.80 5.02 2.86
CA LEU A 113 -21.40 5.41 3.02
C LEU A 113 -20.51 4.80 1.94
N LEU A 114 -20.57 3.48 1.73
CA LEU A 114 -19.72 2.77 0.79
C LEU A 114 -19.76 3.36 -0.65
N PRO A 115 -20.92 3.72 -1.23
CA PRO A 115 -20.95 4.38 -2.55
C PRO A 115 -20.19 5.72 -2.59
N GLU A 116 -20.25 6.52 -1.53
CA GLU A 116 -19.50 7.79 -1.46
C GLU A 116 -17.99 7.54 -1.39
N ILE A 117 -17.56 6.53 -0.63
CA ILE A 117 -16.15 6.16 -0.54
C ILE A 117 -15.65 5.61 -1.88
N CYS A 118 -16.43 4.75 -2.54
CA CYS A 118 -16.13 4.29 -3.89
C CYS A 118 -15.97 5.47 -4.87
N HIS A 119 -16.84 6.49 -4.80
CA HIS A 119 -16.72 7.66 -5.66
C HIS A 119 -15.35 8.34 -5.55
N PHE A 120 -14.79 8.50 -4.35
CA PHE A 120 -13.44 9.05 -4.18
C PHE A 120 -12.35 8.14 -4.75
N LEU A 121 -12.48 6.82 -4.57
CA LEU A 121 -11.51 5.85 -5.05
C LEU A 121 -11.47 5.81 -6.59
N HIS A 122 -12.65 5.90 -7.22
CA HIS A 122 -12.84 5.77 -8.68
C HIS A 122 -12.61 7.08 -9.43
N SER A 123 -13.02 8.22 -8.87
CA SER A 123 -13.10 9.50 -9.61
C SER A 123 -11.83 10.37 -9.50
N CYS A 124 -10.96 10.14 -8.52
CA CYS A 124 -9.75 10.94 -8.28
C CYS A 124 -8.68 10.70 -9.37
N ARG A 125 -8.83 11.20 -10.59
CA ARG A 125 -7.87 10.98 -11.68
C ARG A 125 -6.46 11.46 -11.33
N GLU A 126 -5.46 10.73 -11.82
CA GLU A 126 -4.06 11.14 -11.76
C GLU A 126 -3.89 12.51 -12.46
N GLY A 127 -3.42 13.52 -11.72
CA GLY A 127 -3.20 14.88 -12.23
C GLY A 127 -3.88 16.01 -11.44
N GLN A 128 -4.88 15.71 -10.61
CA GLN A 128 -5.40 16.70 -9.65
C GLN A 128 -4.44 16.82 -8.45
N GLN A 129 -4.05 18.05 -8.08
CA GLN A 129 -3.07 18.34 -7.01
C GLN A 129 -3.38 17.63 -5.67
N HIS A 130 -4.65 17.30 -5.45
CA HIS A 130 -5.18 16.78 -4.20
C HIS A 130 -5.75 15.35 -4.29
N ALA A 131 -5.84 14.76 -5.49
CA ALA A 131 -6.47 13.45 -5.71
C ALA A 131 -5.81 12.31 -4.93
N ALA A 132 -4.48 12.29 -4.83
CA ALA A 132 -3.75 11.23 -4.14
C ALA A 132 -4.08 11.19 -2.63
N GLN A 133 -4.16 12.35 -1.99
CA GLN A 133 -4.46 12.47 -0.57
C GLN A 133 -5.94 12.13 -0.29
N LEU A 134 -6.89 12.59 -1.12
CA LEU A 134 -8.30 12.15 -1.01
C LEU A 134 -8.44 10.64 -1.15
N ARG A 135 -7.79 10.03 -2.14
CA ARG A 135 -7.80 8.58 -2.33
C ARG A 135 -7.22 7.86 -1.12
N SER A 136 -6.12 8.37 -0.56
CA SER A 136 -5.53 7.81 0.67
C SER A 136 -6.52 7.86 1.83
N SER A 137 -7.13 9.01 2.11
CA SER A 137 -8.14 9.13 3.17
C SER A 137 -9.37 8.25 2.93
N ALA A 138 -9.89 8.19 1.70
CA ALA A 138 -11.00 7.31 1.34
C ALA A 138 -10.65 5.83 1.51
N SER A 139 -9.43 5.42 1.16
CA SER A 139 -8.97 4.04 1.37
C SER A 139 -8.84 3.69 2.86
N ALA A 140 -8.43 4.63 3.73
CA ALA A 140 -8.39 4.43 5.17
C ALA A 140 -9.79 4.26 5.78
N VAL A 141 -10.78 5.03 5.29
CA VAL A 141 -12.20 4.83 5.64
C VAL A 141 -12.68 3.45 5.20
N LEU A 142 -12.38 3.02 3.98
CA LEU A 142 -12.76 1.70 3.47
C LEU A 142 -12.11 0.56 4.27
N PHE A 143 -10.83 0.71 4.60
CA PHE A 143 -10.10 -0.22 5.44
C PHE A 143 -10.80 -0.38 6.81
N SER A 144 -11.04 0.74 7.50
CA SER A 144 -11.71 0.75 8.80
C SER A 144 -13.14 0.18 8.74
N LEU A 145 -13.89 0.51 7.68
CA LEU A 145 -15.22 -0.05 7.44
C LEU A 145 -15.18 -1.58 7.32
N SER A 146 -14.22 -2.09 6.55
CA SER A 146 -14.10 -3.51 6.24
C SER A 146 -13.66 -4.37 7.44
N CYS A 147 -13.07 -3.78 8.49
CA CYS A 147 -12.74 -4.48 9.73
C CYS A 147 -13.97 -5.20 10.32
N ASN A 148 -15.12 -4.51 10.35
CA ASN A 148 -16.37 -5.01 10.91
C ASN A 148 -17.41 -5.41 9.85
N ASN A 149 -17.26 -4.91 8.61
CA ASN A 149 -18.25 -5.07 7.54
C ASN A 149 -17.67 -5.77 6.30
N PHE A 150 -16.69 -6.67 6.50
CA PHE A 150 -16.02 -7.38 5.42
C PHE A 150 -17.02 -8.07 4.47
N ASN A 151 -18.03 -8.75 5.00
CA ASN A 151 -18.98 -9.51 4.16
C ASN A 151 -19.71 -8.62 3.15
N ALA A 152 -20.07 -7.40 3.53
CA ALA A 152 -20.75 -6.49 2.63
C ALA A 152 -19.82 -5.99 1.51
N VAL A 153 -18.59 -5.60 1.86
CA VAL A 153 -17.59 -5.15 0.88
C VAL A 153 -17.20 -6.33 -0.04
N PHE A 154 -16.98 -7.51 0.53
CA PHE A 154 -16.71 -8.74 -0.21
C PHE A 154 -17.87 -9.13 -1.12
N SER A 155 -19.12 -9.00 -0.68
CA SER A 155 -20.29 -9.26 -1.53
C SER A 155 -20.32 -8.32 -2.73
N ARG A 156 -19.99 -7.03 -2.56
CA ARG A 156 -19.89 -6.08 -3.67
C ARG A 156 -18.80 -6.49 -4.67
N ILE A 157 -17.62 -6.85 -4.18
CA ILE A 157 -16.51 -7.35 -5.01
C ILE A 157 -16.91 -8.64 -5.75
N SER A 158 -17.49 -9.60 -5.05
CA SER A 158 -17.94 -10.89 -5.58
C SER A 158 -19.01 -10.73 -6.67
N THR A 159 -20.01 -9.87 -6.43
CA THR A 159 -21.02 -9.54 -7.43
C THR A 159 -20.38 -8.93 -8.67
N ARG A 160 -19.45 -7.97 -8.50
CA ARG A 160 -18.74 -7.40 -9.64
C ARG A 160 -17.95 -8.45 -10.41
N LEU A 161 -17.19 -9.31 -9.72
CA LEU A 161 -16.46 -10.41 -10.37
C LEU A 161 -17.40 -11.28 -11.18
N GLN A 162 -18.57 -11.63 -10.64
CA GLN A 162 -19.58 -12.43 -11.33
C GLN A 162 -20.14 -11.73 -12.57
N GLU A 163 -20.52 -10.45 -12.47
CA GLU A 163 -20.97 -9.65 -13.63
C GLU A 163 -19.92 -9.64 -14.75
N LEU A 164 -18.64 -9.49 -14.39
CA LEU A 164 -17.55 -9.44 -15.35
C LEU A 164 -17.24 -10.77 -16.04
N THR A 165 -17.67 -11.91 -15.47
CA THR A 165 -17.55 -13.22 -16.15
C THR A 165 -18.48 -13.37 -17.35
N VAL A 166 -19.59 -12.63 -17.38
CA VAL A 166 -20.60 -12.67 -18.46
C VAL A 166 -20.61 -11.38 -19.28
N CYS A 167 -19.74 -10.43 -18.96
CA CYS A 167 -19.65 -9.14 -19.65
C CYS A 167 -19.15 -9.33 -21.09
N THR A 168 -19.95 -8.87 -22.05
CA THR A 168 -19.62 -8.94 -23.48
C THR A 168 -18.89 -7.70 -23.98
N GLU A 169 -18.98 -6.56 -23.27
CA GLU A 169 -18.36 -5.29 -23.65
C GLU A 169 -16.83 -5.33 -23.55
N ASP A 170 -16.13 -4.73 -24.51
CA ASP A 170 -14.66 -4.72 -24.53
C ASP A 170 -14.04 -3.77 -23.49
N THR A 171 -14.76 -2.69 -23.16
CA THR A 171 -14.42 -1.81 -22.05
C THR A 171 -14.99 -2.38 -20.76
N VAL A 172 -14.13 -2.88 -19.89
CA VAL A 172 -14.54 -3.46 -18.61
C VAL A 172 -14.28 -2.49 -17.48
N ASP A 173 -15.33 -2.18 -16.72
CA ASP A 173 -15.22 -1.45 -15.45
C ASP A 173 -14.69 -2.38 -14.35
N VAL A 174 -13.48 -2.11 -13.87
CA VAL A 174 -12.78 -2.89 -12.84
C VAL A 174 -12.75 -2.20 -11.48
N HIS A 175 -13.42 -1.05 -11.32
CA HIS A 175 -13.28 -0.19 -10.15
C HIS A 175 -13.69 -0.86 -8.83
N ASP A 176 -14.75 -1.70 -8.83
CA ASP A 176 -15.13 -2.44 -7.62
C ASP A 176 -14.19 -3.63 -7.34
N ILE A 177 -13.44 -4.13 -8.33
CA ILE A 177 -12.39 -5.15 -8.12
C ILE A 177 -11.21 -4.55 -7.35
N GLU A 178 -10.86 -3.32 -7.68
CA GLU A 178 -9.77 -2.59 -7.03
C GLU A 178 -10.02 -2.33 -5.54
N LEU A 179 -11.26 -2.50 -5.03
CA LEU A 179 -11.54 -2.44 -3.59
C LEU A 179 -10.75 -3.47 -2.79
N ILE A 180 -10.39 -4.62 -3.41
CA ILE A 180 -9.58 -5.68 -2.78
C ILE A 180 -8.27 -5.10 -2.19
N GLN A 181 -7.69 -4.06 -2.82
CA GLN A 181 -6.41 -3.50 -2.37
C GLN A 181 -6.51 -2.60 -1.14
N TYR A 182 -7.72 -2.20 -0.75
CA TYR A 182 -7.96 -1.19 0.29
C TYR A 182 -8.67 -1.76 1.54
N ILE A 183 -9.06 -3.03 1.53
CA ILE A 183 -9.76 -3.66 2.64
C ILE A 183 -8.79 -4.27 3.66
N ASN A 184 -9.26 -4.36 4.90
CA ASN A 184 -8.62 -5.09 5.99
C ASN A 184 -8.80 -6.59 5.77
N VAL A 185 -7.69 -7.31 5.66
CA VAL A 185 -7.66 -8.73 5.31
C VAL A 185 -6.84 -9.48 6.36
N ASP A 186 -7.51 -10.35 7.13
CA ASP A 186 -6.88 -11.41 7.94
C ASP A 186 -6.70 -12.68 7.08
N CYS A 187 -6.07 -13.72 7.64
CA CYS A 187 -5.79 -14.97 6.94
C CYS A 187 -7.05 -15.63 6.37
N SER A 188 -8.15 -15.62 7.13
CA SER A 188 -9.44 -16.19 6.71
C SER A 188 -10.04 -15.42 5.54
N LYS A 189 -10.03 -14.09 5.60
CA LYS A 189 -10.49 -13.20 4.53
C LYS A 189 -9.63 -13.33 3.27
N LEU A 190 -8.30 -13.46 3.40
CA LEU A 190 -7.41 -13.68 2.26
C LEU A 190 -7.73 -15.01 1.57
N LYS A 191 -7.90 -16.08 2.35
CA LYS A 191 -8.32 -17.38 1.84
C LYS A 191 -9.62 -17.28 1.02
N ARG A 192 -10.63 -16.57 1.54
CA ARG A 192 -11.91 -16.35 0.83
C ARG A 192 -11.72 -15.59 -0.49
N LEU A 193 -10.87 -14.55 -0.51
CA LEU A 193 -10.56 -13.80 -1.74
C LEU A 193 -9.87 -14.68 -2.78
N LEU A 194 -8.93 -15.52 -2.37
CA LEU A 194 -8.24 -16.47 -3.25
C LEU A 194 -9.23 -17.48 -3.85
N GLN A 195 -10.07 -18.11 -3.01
CA GLN A 195 -11.08 -19.06 -3.45
C GLN A 195 -12.05 -18.45 -4.47
N GLU A 196 -12.57 -17.26 -4.15
CA GLU A 196 -13.49 -16.53 -5.02
C GLU A 196 -12.84 -16.17 -6.37
N THR A 197 -11.56 -15.79 -6.33
CA THR A 197 -10.79 -15.48 -7.53
C THR A 197 -10.58 -16.72 -8.39
N VAL A 198 -10.14 -17.84 -7.81
CA VAL A 198 -9.90 -19.10 -8.53
C VAL A 198 -11.13 -19.52 -9.33
N LEU A 199 -12.32 -19.39 -8.75
CA LEU A 199 -13.58 -19.78 -9.39
C LEU A 199 -13.91 -18.94 -10.64
N LYS A 200 -13.51 -17.66 -10.67
CA LYS A 200 -13.97 -16.69 -11.69
C LYS A 200 -12.87 -16.27 -12.66
N PHE A 201 -11.60 -16.37 -12.28
CA PHE A 201 -10.46 -15.75 -12.98
C PHE A 201 -10.39 -16.10 -14.46
N LYS A 202 -10.58 -17.37 -14.83
CA LYS A 202 -10.49 -17.83 -16.23
C LYS A 202 -11.57 -17.21 -17.12
N ALA A 203 -12.75 -16.94 -16.58
CA ALA A 203 -13.87 -16.35 -17.31
C ALA A 203 -13.79 -14.83 -17.45
N LEU A 204 -12.93 -14.17 -16.67
CA LEU A 204 -12.73 -12.73 -16.75
C LEU A 204 -11.98 -12.33 -18.03
N LYS A 205 -12.33 -11.18 -18.59
CA LYS A 205 -11.52 -10.53 -19.63
C LYS A 205 -10.17 -10.06 -19.08
N LYS A 206 -9.18 -9.91 -19.96
CA LYS A 206 -7.79 -9.57 -19.61
C LYS A 206 -7.64 -8.32 -18.71
N PRO A 207 -8.37 -7.19 -18.93
CA PRO A 207 -8.28 -6.04 -18.03
C PRO A 207 -8.71 -6.37 -16.59
N ALA A 208 -9.80 -7.13 -16.44
CA ALA A 208 -10.29 -7.57 -15.13
C ALA A 208 -9.33 -8.57 -14.47
N GLN A 209 -8.76 -9.50 -15.23
CA GLN A 209 -7.71 -10.40 -14.73
C GLN A 209 -6.52 -9.61 -14.16
N LEU A 210 -6.04 -8.59 -14.89
CA LEU A 210 -4.95 -7.72 -14.42
C LEU A 210 -5.33 -6.92 -13.16
N ALA A 211 -6.54 -6.39 -13.10
CA ALA A 211 -7.02 -5.68 -11.91
C ALA A 211 -7.05 -6.59 -10.67
N VAL A 212 -7.53 -7.83 -10.82
CA VAL A 212 -7.48 -8.84 -9.76
C VAL A 212 -6.03 -9.16 -9.36
N ILE A 213 -5.14 -9.37 -10.34
CA ILE A 213 -3.73 -9.68 -10.07
C ILE A 213 -3.07 -8.60 -9.22
N ASN A 214 -3.23 -7.34 -9.63
CA ASN A 214 -2.65 -6.19 -8.93
C ASN A 214 -3.26 -5.99 -7.55
N SER A 215 -4.58 -6.19 -7.42
CA SER A 215 -5.27 -5.94 -6.15
C SER A 215 -4.97 -7.02 -5.10
N LEU A 216 -4.85 -8.29 -5.51
CA LEU A 216 -4.46 -9.38 -4.60
C LEU A 216 -3.04 -9.21 -4.07
N GLU A 217 -2.12 -8.67 -4.87
CA GLU A 217 -0.77 -8.33 -4.39
C GLU A 217 -0.83 -7.37 -3.20
N LYS A 218 -1.67 -6.33 -3.28
CA LYS A 218 -1.85 -5.34 -2.21
C LYS A 218 -2.57 -5.92 -1.01
N ALA A 219 -3.60 -6.74 -1.23
CA ALA A 219 -4.32 -7.43 -0.15
C ALA A 219 -3.39 -8.34 0.68
N PHE A 220 -2.45 -9.03 0.03
CA PHE A 220 -1.42 -9.80 0.73
C PHE A 220 -0.57 -8.93 1.64
N TRP A 221 -0.10 -7.76 1.17
CA TRP A 221 0.70 -6.86 1.99
C TRP A 221 -0.10 -6.24 3.14
N ASN A 222 -1.38 -5.90 2.91
CA ASN A 222 -2.26 -5.49 4.01
C ASN A 222 -2.39 -6.59 5.07
N TRP A 223 -2.46 -7.86 4.68
CA TRP A 223 -2.49 -8.96 5.65
C TRP A 223 -1.18 -9.06 6.43
N VAL A 224 -0.04 -9.15 5.74
CA VAL A 224 1.28 -9.34 6.38
C VAL A 224 1.65 -8.17 7.28
N GLU A 225 1.34 -6.93 6.89
CA GLU A 225 1.73 -5.73 7.64
C GLU A 225 0.84 -5.48 8.88
N TYR A 226 -0.44 -5.86 8.84
CA TYR A 226 -1.37 -5.66 9.96
C TYR A 226 -1.54 -6.90 10.85
N TYR A 227 -1.29 -8.09 10.32
CA TYR A 227 -1.43 -9.37 11.02
C TYR A 227 -0.15 -10.23 10.88
N PRO A 228 1.03 -9.71 11.25
CA PRO A 228 2.31 -10.41 11.05
C PRO A 228 2.41 -11.75 11.80
N ASP A 229 1.74 -11.87 12.94
CA ASP A 229 1.69 -13.11 13.72
C ASP A 229 0.95 -14.23 12.97
N GLU A 230 -0.13 -13.90 12.26
CA GLU A 230 -0.85 -14.88 11.43
C GLU A 230 0.01 -15.37 10.26
N PHE A 231 0.79 -14.48 9.66
CA PHE A 231 1.72 -14.83 8.58
C PHE A 231 2.88 -15.70 9.10
N THR A 232 3.42 -15.40 10.29
CA THR A 232 4.41 -16.26 10.96
C THR A 232 3.82 -17.64 11.23
N MET A 233 2.60 -17.69 11.77
CA MET A 233 1.87 -18.92 12.05
C MET A 233 1.62 -19.78 10.81
N LEU A 234 1.48 -19.18 9.61
CA LEU A 234 1.34 -19.94 8.36
C LEU A 234 2.53 -20.88 8.11
N TYR A 235 3.75 -20.43 8.43
CA TYR A 235 4.97 -21.23 8.22
C TYR A 235 5.19 -22.28 9.30
N GLN A 236 4.64 -22.06 10.49
CA GLN A 236 4.64 -23.04 11.58
C GLN A 236 3.51 -24.07 11.44
N ARG A 237 2.36 -23.65 10.90
CA ARG A 237 1.14 -24.43 10.71
C ARG A 237 0.52 -24.15 9.34
N PRO A 238 1.05 -24.79 8.28
CA PRO A 238 0.56 -24.61 6.91
C PRO A 238 -0.97 -24.81 6.80
N GLN A 239 -1.61 -23.97 5.98
CA GLN A 239 -3.06 -23.99 5.75
C GLN A 239 -3.37 -24.63 4.40
N ALA A 240 -3.77 -25.91 4.39
CA ALA A 240 -3.97 -26.69 3.17
C ALA A 240 -4.96 -26.04 2.18
N ASP A 241 -6.13 -25.57 2.64
CA ASP A 241 -7.12 -24.90 1.78
C ASP A 241 -6.57 -23.63 1.10
N MET A 242 -5.74 -22.88 1.82
CA MET A 242 -5.15 -21.65 1.30
C MET A 242 -4.07 -21.98 0.28
N ALA A 243 -3.24 -22.99 0.58
CA ALA A 243 -2.22 -23.48 -0.34
C ALA A 243 -2.84 -24.02 -1.64
N ASP A 244 -3.91 -24.81 -1.56
CA ASP A 244 -4.66 -25.32 -2.71
C ASP A 244 -5.23 -24.17 -3.58
N SER A 245 -5.79 -23.15 -2.93
CA SER A 245 -6.32 -21.98 -3.65
C SER A 245 -5.21 -21.14 -4.30
N ALA A 246 -4.10 -20.94 -3.59
CA ALA A 246 -2.94 -20.20 -4.11
C ALA A 246 -2.23 -20.95 -5.25
N GLU A 247 -2.10 -22.27 -5.15
CA GLU A 247 -1.54 -23.12 -6.21
C GLU A 247 -2.41 -23.10 -7.47
N LYS A 248 -3.73 -23.30 -7.34
CA LYS A 248 -4.66 -23.20 -8.47
C LYS A 248 -4.61 -21.82 -9.13
N LEU A 249 -4.56 -20.76 -8.33
CA LEU A 249 -4.44 -19.41 -8.85
C LEU A 249 -3.09 -19.18 -9.54
N PHE A 250 -2.01 -19.77 -9.02
CA PHE A 250 -0.69 -19.70 -9.66
C PHE A 250 -0.77 -20.26 -11.08
N ASP A 251 -1.39 -21.43 -11.27
CA ASP A 251 -1.50 -22.07 -12.59
C ASP A 251 -2.39 -21.29 -13.57
N LEU A 252 -3.47 -20.69 -13.07
CA LEU A 252 -4.34 -19.81 -13.85
C LEU A 252 -3.58 -18.54 -14.31
N VAL A 253 -2.80 -17.95 -13.42
CA VAL A 253 -2.00 -16.76 -13.69
C VAL A 253 -0.81 -17.07 -14.60
N ASP A 254 -0.21 -18.26 -14.46
CA ASP A 254 0.84 -18.76 -15.36
C ASP A 254 0.31 -18.95 -16.78
N SER A 255 -0.91 -19.49 -16.91
CA SER A 255 -1.61 -19.62 -18.19
C SER A 255 -1.90 -18.27 -18.85
N PHE A 256 -2.11 -17.21 -18.07
CA PHE A 256 -2.26 -15.84 -18.58
C PHE A 256 -0.94 -15.29 -19.17
N ALA A 257 0.21 -15.79 -18.72
CA ALA A 257 1.55 -15.26 -18.95
C ALA A 257 2.17 -15.67 -20.32
N GLU A 258 1.40 -15.55 -21.40
CA GLU A 258 1.76 -16.02 -22.76
C GLU A 258 2.89 -15.20 -23.43
N SER A 259 3.20 -14.00 -22.92
CA SER A 259 4.22 -13.10 -23.50
C SER A 259 5.11 -12.50 -22.41
N ALA A 260 6.29 -11.97 -22.79
CA ALA A 260 7.20 -11.31 -21.84
C ALA A 260 6.51 -10.17 -21.08
N LYS A 261 5.64 -9.40 -21.75
CA LYS A 261 4.84 -8.33 -21.14
C LYS A 261 3.88 -8.87 -20.08
N ARG A 262 3.19 -9.98 -20.35
CA ARG A 262 2.24 -10.58 -19.39
C ARG A 262 2.95 -11.29 -18.25
N LYS A 263 4.06 -12.00 -18.54
CA LYS A 263 4.98 -12.54 -17.52
C LYS A 263 5.40 -11.45 -16.54
N ALA A 264 5.90 -10.34 -17.07
CA ALA A 264 6.30 -9.20 -16.24
C ALA A 264 5.15 -8.64 -15.38
N ALA A 265 3.90 -8.70 -15.85
CA ALA A 265 2.73 -8.24 -15.09
C ALA A 265 2.34 -9.19 -13.95
N VAL A 266 2.66 -10.49 -14.04
CA VAL A 266 2.17 -11.48 -13.08
C VAL A 266 3.22 -12.00 -12.10
N TRP A 267 4.51 -11.89 -12.42
CA TRP A 267 5.59 -12.38 -11.55
C TRP A 267 5.51 -11.87 -10.10
N PRO A 268 5.14 -10.60 -9.83
CA PRO A 268 4.97 -10.11 -8.46
C PRO A 268 3.87 -10.85 -7.66
N LEU A 269 2.79 -11.27 -8.31
CA LEU A 269 1.76 -12.09 -7.66
C LEU A 269 2.18 -13.56 -7.61
N GLN A 270 2.79 -14.11 -8.65
CA GLN A 270 3.24 -15.51 -8.67
C GLN A 270 4.19 -15.82 -7.52
N ILE A 271 5.13 -14.92 -7.19
CA ILE A 271 6.01 -15.12 -6.02
C ILE A 271 5.24 -15.07 -4.69
N ILE A 272 4.22 -14.21 -4.57
CA ILE A 272 3.34 -14.15 -3.38
C ILE A 272 2.56 -15.45 -3.24
N LEU A 273 2.00 -15.98 -4.34
CA LEU A 273 1.25 -17.24 -4.32
C LEU A 273 2.15 -18.41 -3.89
N LEU A 274 3.43 -18.42 -4.28
CA LEU A 274 4.39 -19.41 -3.77
C LEU A 274 4.71 -19.23 -2.29
N ILE A 275 4.87 -17.98 -1.83
CA ILE A 275 5.07 -17.66 -0.40
C ILE A 275 3.90 -18.17 0.45
N LEU A 276 2.68 -18.12 -0.07
CA LEU A 276 1.50 -18.67 0.61
C LEU A 276 1.48 -20.22 0.68
N CYS A 277 2.42 -20.90 0.01
CA CYS A 277 2.53 -22.35 -0.05
C CYS A 277 3.91 -22.84 0.46
N PRO A 278 4.16 -22.85 1.79
CA PRO A 278 5.44 -23.29 2.35
C PRO A 278 5.84 -24.72 1.94
N GLU A 279 4.89 -25.65 1.94
CA GLU A 279 5.13 -27.06 1.57
C GLU A 279 5.51 -27.23 0.10
N ILE A 280 4.85 -26.49 -0.81
CA ILE A 280 5.21 -26.49 -2.23
C ILE A 280 6.62 -25.94 -2.39
N THR A 281 6.92 -24.82 -1.71
CA THR A 281 8.25 -24.21 -1.73
C THR A 281 9.34 -25.19 -1.27
N GLN A 282 9.06 -26.00 -0.24
CA GLN A 282 9.95 -27.08 0.23
C GLN A 282 10.06 -28.25 -0.74
N SER A 283 8.98 -28.57 -1.45
CA SER A 283 9.02 -29.65 -2.45
C SER A 283 9.85 -29.27 -3.68
N ILE A 284 9.74 -28.03 -4.16
CA ILE A 284 10.44 -27.57 -5.37
C ILE A 284 11.94 -27.27 -5.14
N SER A 285 12.37 -27.17 -3.88
CA SER A 285 13.79 -27.07 -3.53
C SER A 285 14.53 -28.41 -3.63
N LYS A 286 13.81 -29.52 -3.79
CA LYS A 286 14.41 -30.86 -3.99
C LYS A 286 14.85 -31.06 -5.44
N GLU A 287 15.74 -32.03 -5.66
CA GLU A 287 16.21 -32.38 -7.00
C GLU A 287 15.08 -32.94 -7.87
N VAL A 288 14.36 -33.93 -7.33
CA VAL A 288 13.18 -34.53 -7.96
C VAL A 288 11.93 -33.75 -7.54
N VAL A 289 11.20 -33.24 -8.53
CA VAL A 289 9.97 -32.46 -8.34
C VAL A 289 8.84 -33.16 -9.09
N GLU A 290 7.67 -33.23 -8.45
CA GLU A 290 6.46 -33.75 -9.06
C GLU A 290 6.08 -32.93 -10.31
N ASP A 291 5.64 -33.60 -11.37
CA ASP A 291 5.34 -32.95 -12.65
C ASP A 291 4.34 -31.79 -12.52
N SER A 292 3.36 -31.90 -11.62
CA SER A 292 2.38 -30.86 -11.29
C SER A 292 2.99 -29.57 -10.72
N LYS A 293 4.21 -29.65 -10.17
CA LYS A 293 4.92 -28.55 -9.52
C LYS A 293 6.10 -28.03 -10.34
N THR A 294 6.38 -28.62 -11.49
CA THR A 294 7.50 -28.25 -12.36
C THR A 294 7.43 -26.80 -12.83
N ASN A 295 6.24 -26.27 -13.17
CA ASN A 295 6.11 -24.87 -13.58
C ASN A 295 6.48 -23.87 -12.47
N LYS A 296 6.21 -24.20 -11.19
CA LYS A 296 6.64 -23.39 -10.04
C LYS A 296 8.17 -23.34 -9.91
N LYS A 297 8.86 -24.46 -10.14
CA LYS A 297 10.34 -24.50 -10.17
C LYS A 297 10.91 -23.68 -11.34
N LEU A 298 10.36 -23.86 -12.54
CA LEU A 298 10.76 -23.12 -13.74
C LEU A 298 10.55 -21.60 -13.60
N PHE A 299 9.51 -21.19 -12.88
CA PHE A 299 9.29 -19.78 -12.54
C PHE A 299 10.44 -19.23 -11.68
N LEU A 300 10.86 -19.92 -10.62
CA LEU A 300 11.99 -19.50 -9.78
C LEU A 300 13.32 -19.47 -10.55
N GLU A 301 13.54 -20.42 -11.45
CA GLU A 301 14.69 -20.42 -12.38
C GLU A 301 14.65 -19.22 -13.33
N SER A 302 13.46 -18.88 -13.84
CA SER A 302 13.25 -17.72 -14.71
C SER A 302 13.54 -16.40 -13.99
N LEU A 303 13.14 -16.27 -12.72
CA LEU A 303 13.49 -15.12 -11.88
C LEU A 303 15.02 -14.99 -11.73
N ARG A 304 15.71 -16.08 -11.35
CA ARG A 304 17.17 -16.10 -11.22
C ARG A 304 17.87 -15.70 -12.52
N LYS A 305 17.44 -16.28 -13.64
CA LYS A 305 17.99 -15.95 -14.97
C LYS A 305 17.75 -14.50 -15.37
N ALA A 306 16.61 -13.92 -14.99
CA ALA A 306 16.29 -12.52 -15.29
C ALA A 306 17.09 -11.51 -14.46
N LEU A 307 17.52 -11.88 -13.24
CA LEU A 307 18.39 -11.07 -12.39
C LEU A 307 19.87 -11.10 -12.82
N ALA A 308 20.31 -12.15 -13.50
CA ALA A 308 21.68 -12.29 -13.95
C ALA A 308 22.10 -11.13 -14.89
N VAL A 309 23.42 -10.84 -14.92
CA VAL A 309 24.03 -9.69 -15.64
C VAL A 309 23.66 -9.63 -17.14
N HIS A 310 23.30 -10.76 -17.75
CA HIS A 310 22.83 -10.88 -19.14
C HIS A 310 21.35 -11.28 -19.23
N GLY A 311 20.49 -10.62 -18.46
CA GLY A 311 19.04 -10.81 -18.53
C GLY A 311 18.50 -10.61 -19.95
N SER A 312 17.62 -11.52 -20.40
CA SER A 312 17.14 -11.57 -21.79
C SER A 312 16.18 -10.44 -22.18
N SER A 313 15.52 -9.81 -21.20
CA SER A 313 14.55 -8.74 -21.42
C SER A 313 14.56 -7.75 -20.26
N LYS A 314 14.74 -6.46 -20.56
CA LYS A 314 14.70 -5.37 -19.56
C LYS A 314 13.44 -5.44 -18.71
N GLN A 315 12.27 -5.62 -19.33
CA GLN A 315 10.98 -5.69 -18.63
C GLN A 315 10.89 -6.89 -17.67
N LEU A 316 11.44 -8.04 -18.07
CA LEU A 316 11.48 -9.23 -17.20
C LEU A 316 12.47 -9.02 -16.04
N THR A 317 13.63 -8.42 -16.29
CA THR A 317 14.58 -8.07 -15.22
C THR A 317 13.97 -7.12 -14.21
N GLU A 318 13.24 -6.10 -14.66
CA GLU A 318 12.51 -5.16 -13.80
C GLU A 318 11.45 -5.86 -12.95
N SER A 319 10.66 -6.74 -13.57
CA SER A 319 9.63 -7.50 -12.85
C SER A 319 10.23 -8.53 -11.89
N ALA A 320 11.33 -9.19 -12.26
CA ALA A 320 12.06 -10.08 -11.38
C ALA A 320 12.59 -9.34 -10.16
N ALA A 321 13.10 -8.11 -10.32
CA ALA A 321 13.54 -7.30 -9.20
C ALA A 321 12.38 -7.05 -8.21
N ILE A 322 11.19 -6.68 -8.72
CA ILE A 322 9.99 -6.48 -7.88
C ILE A 322 9.62 -7.75 -7.14
N ALA A 323 9.51 -8.88 -7.84
CA ALA A 323 9.15 -10.17 -7.25
C ALA A 323 10.18 -10.62 -6.18
N CYS A 324 11.47 -10.43 -6.45
CA CYS A 324 12.54 -10.84 -5.55
C CYS A 324 12.66 -9.94 -4.31
N VAL A 325 12.40 -8.62 -4.43
CA VAL A 325 12.28 -7.74 -3.25
C VAL A 325 11.09 -8.15 -2.40
N LYS A 326 9.95 -8.51 -3.00
CA LYS A 326 8.79 -9.03 -2.26
C LYS A 326 9.11 -10.29 -1.49
N LEU A 327 9.84 -11.24 -2.09
CA LEU A 327 10.33 -12.44 -1.41
C LEU A 327 11.26 -12.10 -0.24
N CYS A 328 12.23 -11.22 -0.46
CA CYS A 328 13.12 -10.76 0.62
C CYS A 328 12.33 -10.11 1.76
N LYS A 329 11.41 -9.19 1.44
CA LYS A 329 10.57 -8.50 2.43
C LYS A 329 9.71 -9.47 3.21
N ALA A 330 9.02 -10.40 2.55
CA ALA A 330 8.18 -11.42 3.18
C ALA A 330 8.99 -12.28 4.15
N SER A 331 10.20 -12.70 3.77
CA SER A 331 11.06 -13.49 4.66
C SER A 331 11.41 -12.79 5.98
N THR A 332 11.40 -11.45 6.02
CA THR A 332 11.68 -10.72 7.27
C THR A 332 10.56 -10.87 8.31
N TYR A 333 9.34 -11.20 7.88
CA TYR A 333 8.19 -11.39 8.78
C TYR A 333 8.12 -12.80 9.37
N ILE A 334 9.10 -13.67 9.09
CA ILE A 334 9.19 -15.01 9.65
C ILE A 334 10.42 -15.03 10.57
N ASN A 335 10.31 -15.67 11.74
CA ASN A 335 11.44 -15.77 12.65
C ASN A 335 12.52 -16.68 12.03
N TRP A 336 13.79 -16.29 12.14
CA TRP A 336 14.93 -17.07 11.65
C TRP A 336 15.04 -18.44 12.35
N GLU A 337 14.55 -18.54 13.59
CA GLU A 337 14.51 -19.78 14.39
C GLU A 337 13.58 -20.85 13.79
N ASP A 338 12.62 -20.45 12.95
CA ASP A 338 11.69 -21.39 12.30
C ASP A 338 12.36 -22.21 11.18
N HIS A 339 13.64 -21.97 10.85
CA HIS A 339 14.42 -22.65 9.80
C HIS A 339 13.66 -22.79 8.46
N SER A 340 12.86 -21.77 8.15
CA SER A 340 11.92 -21.82 7.03
C SER A 340 12.62 -21.90 5.66
N VAL A 341 12.05 -22.71 4.76
CA VAL A 341 12.52 -22.86 3.37
C VAL A 341 12.59 -21.53 2.61
N ILE A 342 11.80 -20.53 3.00
CA ILE A 342 11.82 -19.21 2.36
C ILE A 342 13.22 -18.57 2.41
N PHE A 343 14.00 -18.83 3.46
CA PHE A 343 15.35 -18.30 3.60
C PHE A 343 16.32 -18.89 2.57
N LEU A 344 16.15 -20.17 2.20
CA LEU A 344 16.94 -20.81 1.15
C LEU A 344 16.67 -20.16 -0.21
N LEU A 345 15.40 -19.84 -0.50
CA LEU A 345 15.05 -19.12 -1.71
C LEU A 345 15.71 -17.74 -1.75
N VAL A 346 15.61 -16.98 -0.65
CA VAL A 346 16.20 -15.65 -0.53
C VAL A 346 17.73 -15.70 -0.73
N GLN A 347 18.41 -16.65 -0.08
CA GLN A 347 19.86 -16.83 -0.23
C GLN A 347 20.28 -17.05 -1.69
N SER A 348 19.46 -17.76 -2.47
CA SER A 348 19.74 -18.05 -3.88
C SER A 348 19.62 -16.85 -4.84
N ILE A 349 18.99 -15.74 -4.42
CA ILE A 349 18.70 -14.57 -5.29
C ILE A 349 19.25 -13.24 -4.77
N VAL A 350 19.45 -13.10 -3.45
CA VAL A 350 19.68 -11.80 -2.81
C VAL A 350 20.99 -11.13 -3.28
N VAL A 351 22.00 -11.93 -3.65
CA VAL A 351 23.28 -11.40 -4.16
C VAL A 351 23.08 -10.71 -5.50
N ASP A 352 22.45 -11.39 -6.47
CA ASP A 352 22.18 -10.84 -7.80
C ASP A 352 21.20 -9.66 -7.72
N LEU A 353 20.19 -9.75 -6.85
CA LEU A 353 19.25 -8.66 -6.62
C LEU A 353 19.95 -7.39 -6.12
N LYS A 354 20.85 -7.51 -5.14
CA LYS A 354 21.64 -6.37 -4.64
C LYS A 354 22.56 -5.82 -5.73
N ALA A 355 23.21 -6.68 -6.50
CA ALA A 355 24.08 -6.29 -7.60
C ALA A 355 23.32 -5.56 -8.71
N LEU A 356 22.03 -5.87 -8.91
CA LEU A 356 21.15 -5.18 -9.85
C LEU A 356 20.69 -3.82 -9.32
N LEU A 357 20.16 -3.76 -8.10
CA LEU A 357 19.52 -2.57 -7.54
C LEU A 357 20.53 -1.51 -7.05
N PHE A 358 21.66 -1.95 -6.48
CA PHE A 358 22.67 -1.07 -5.90
C PHE A 358 23.93 -1.00 -6.77
N ASN A 359 23.75 -0.84 -8.09
CA ASN A 359 24.85 -0.66 -9.03
C ASN A 359 25.05 0.84 -9.36
N PRO A 360 26.12 1.50 -8.88
CA PRO A 360 26.35 2.91 -9.16
C PRO A 360 26.75 3.18 -10.62
N THR A 361 27.32 2.20 -11.33
CA THR A 361 27.74 2.37 -12.74
C THR A 361 26.58 2.21 -13.71
N LYS A 362 25.56 1.44 -13.33
CA LYS A 362 24.32 1.26 -14.08
C LYS A 362 23.12 1.30 -13.12
N PRO A 363 22.69 2.50 -12.70
CA PRO A 363 21.57 2.64 -11.77
C PRO A 363 20.30 2.00 -12.31
N PHE A 364 19.59 1.26 -11.44
CA PHE A 364 18.31 0.65 -11.79
C PHE A 364 17.28 1.72 -12.13
N SER A 365 16.55 1.55 -13.25
CA SER A 365 15.43 2.41 -13.60
C SER A 365 14.46 1.72 -14.56
N ARG A 366 13.17 1.75 -14.21
CA ARG A 366 12.05 1.31 -15.06
C ARG A 366 11.60 2.34 -16.09
N GLY A 367 12.25 3.50 -16.13
CA GLY A 367 11.93 4.59 -17.04
C GLY A 367 11.10 5.72 -16.41
N THR A 368 10.66 6.65 -17.26
CA THR A 368 9.92 7.84 -16.85
C THR A 368 8.59 7.49 -16.18
N GLY A 369 8.27 8.16 -15.07
CA GLY A 369 7.05 7.91 -14.29
C GLY A 369 7.19 6.84 -13.19
N CYS A 370 8.25 6.02 -13.20
CA CYS A 370 8.47 4.99 -12.18
C CYS A 370 9.48 5.38 -11.09
N GLN A 371 10.04 6.59 -11.13
CA GLN A 371 11.16 6.98 -10.26
C GLN A 371 10.85 6.83 -8.76
N SER A 372 9.67 7.29 -8.31
CA SER A 372 9.26 7.12 -6.91
C SER A 372 9.15 5.64 -6.55
N ALA A 373 8.49 4.85 -7.39
CA ALA A 373 8.31 3.42 -7.16
C ALA A 373 9.63 2.62 -7.24
N ASP A 374 10.62 3.09 -8.02
CA ASP A 374 11.97 2.52 -8.08
C ASP A 374 12.71 2.78 -6.76
N VAL A 375 12.62 4.00 -6.25
CA VAL A 375 13.19 4.38 -4.95
C VAL A 375 12.54 3.56 -3.82
N ASP A 376 11.21 3.44 -3.80
CA ASP A 376 10.49 2.63 -2.80
C ASP A 376 10.90 1.15 -2.86
N LEU A 377 11.08 0.60 -4.07
CA LEU A 377 11.58 -0.76 -4.28
C LEU A 377 12.99 -0.94 -3.70
N MET A 378 13.88 0.03 -3.94
CA MET A 378 15.24 0.01 -3.41
C MET A 378 15.26 0.16 -1.88
N ILE A 379 14.39 1.00 -1.31
CA ILE A 379 14.23 1.14 0.15
C ILE A 379 13.77 -0.19 0.76
N ASP A 380 12.75 -0.82 0.18
CA ASP A 380 12.26 -2.11 0.65
C ASP A 380 13.33 -3.20 0.53
N CYS A 381 14.11 -3.21 -0.56
CA CYS A 381 15.23 -4.13 -0.71
C CYS A 381 16.31 -3.92 0.37
N PHE A 382 16.68 -2.66 0.62
CA PHE A 382 17.69 -2.30 1.60
C PHE A 382 17.27 -2.74 3.01
N VAL A 383 16.06 -2.35 3.43
CA VAL A 383 15.52 -2.69 4.74
C VAL A 383 15.41 -4.21 4.89
N SER A 384 14.98 -4.91 3.84
CA SER A 384 14.92 -6.38 3.86
C SER A 384 16.29 -7.00 4.03
N CYS A 385 17.30 -6.55 3.26
CA CYS A 385 18.67 -7.04 3.36
C CYS A 385 19.26 -6.82 4.76
N PHE A 386 19.01 -5.65 5.36
CA PHE A 386 19.40 -5.35 6.72
C PHE A 386 18.73 -6.29 7.74
N ARG A 387 17.41 -6.50 7.62
CA ARG A 387 16.65 -7.38 8.51
C ARG A 387 17.06 -8.86 8.38
N ILE A 388 17.45 -9.31 7.18
CA ILE A 388 17.93 -10.67 6.92
C ILE A 388 19.35 -10.89 7.46
N ASN A 389 20.26 -9.95 7.21
CA ASN A 389 21.65 -10.05 7.63
C ASN A 389 22.23 -8.65 7.92
N PRO A 390 22.10 -8.15 9.17
CA PRO A 390 22.49 -6.79 9.53
C PRO A 390 24.01 -6.56 9.49
N HIS A 391 24.81 -7.63 9.43
CA HIS A 391 26.27 -7.53 9.32
C HIS A 391 26.74 -7.44 7.86
N ASN A 392 25.91 -7.86 6.89
CA ASN A 392 26.23 -7.75 5.47
C ASN A 392 25.93 -6.34 4.93
N ASN A 393 26.89 -5.44 5.18
CA ASN A 393 26.78 -4.02 4.89
C ASN A 393 27.29 -3.61 3.48
N GLN A 394 27.35 -4.54 2.51
CA GLN A 394 27.89 -4.22 1.18
C GLN A 394 27.06 -3.14 0.47
N HIS A 395 25.75 -3.32 0.41
CA HIS A 395 24.81 -2.36 -0.20
C HIS A 395 24.80 -1.03 0.57
N PHE A 396 24.87 -1.09 1.91
CA PHE A 396 25.03 0.08 2.77
C PHE A 396 26.25 0.93 2.36
N LYS A 397 27.43 0.30 2.22
CA LYS A 397 28.67 1.01 1.82
C LYS A 397 28.57 1.62 0.43
N VAL A 398 27.92 0.93 -0.52
CA VAL A 398 27.66 1.48 -1.85
C VAL A 398 26.80 2.74 -1.75
N CYS A 399 25.71 2.73 -0.98
CA CYS A 399 24.85 3.90 -0.85
C CYS A 399 25.48 5.04 -0.03
N LEU A 400 26.43 4.75 0.85
CA LEU A 400 27.12 5.74 1.68
C LEU A 400 28.29 6.44 0.95
N ALA A 401 28.91 5.79 -0.03
CA ALA A 401 30.10 6.32 -0.73
C ALA A 401 29.82 7.70 -1.34
N SER A 402 30.73 8.67 -1.15
CA SER A 402 30.56 10.06 -1.61
C SER A 402 30.46 10.23 -3.13
N THR A 403 30.88 9.22 -3.89
CA THR A 403 30.78 9.18 -5.36
C THR A 403 29.46 8.60 -5.85
N SER A 404 28.59 8.14 -4.96
CA SER A 404 27.34 7.48 -5.34
C SER A 404 26.28 8.48 -5.82
N PRO A 405 25.34 8.05 -6.68
CA PRO A 405 24.26 8.91 -7.13
C PRO A 405 23.43 9.45 -5.96
N PRO A 406 22.91 10.69 -6.02
CA PRO A 406 22.07 11.26 -4.95
C PRO A 406 20.87 10.39 -4.57
N THR A 407 20.29 9.68 -5.52
CA THR A 407 19.21 8.72 -5.28
C THR A 407 19.61 7.63 -4.29
N PHE A 408 20.87 7.18 -4.28
CA PHE A 408 21.34 6.14 -3.36
C PHE A 408 21.48 6.70 -1.94
N HIS A 409 21.95 7.94 -1.78
CA HIS A 409 21.94 8.63 -0.48
C HIS A 409 20.51 8.82 0.04
N PHE A 410 19.57 9.16 -0.85
CA PHE A 410 18.17 9.27 -0.50
C PHE A 410 17.57 7.92 -0.04
N VAL A 411 17.84 6.84 -0.77
CA VAL A 411 17.46 5.47 -0.37
C VAL A 411 18.05 5.13 1.00
N LEU A 412 19.35 5.37 1.21
CA LEU A 412 20.02 5.11 2.48
C LEU A 412 19.32 5.81 3.65
N VAL A 413 19.11 7.13 3.56
CA VAL A 413 18.49 7.89 4.65
C VAL A 413 17.07 7.41 4.94
N ASN A 414 16.26 7.19 3.90
CA ASN A 414 14.89 6.70 4.08
C ASN A 414 14.83 5.27 4.62
N SER A 415 15.76 4.40 4.21
CA SER A 415 15.87 3.04 4.77
C SER A 415 16.25 3.07 6.24
N LEU A 416 17.20 3.89 6.66
CA LEU A 416 17.57 4.04 8.07
C LEU A 416 16.40 4.60 8.88
N HIS A 417 15.70 5.62 8.37
CA HIS A 417 14.49 6.15 8.99
C HIS A 417 13.42 5.06 9.16
N LYS A 418 13.19 4.24 8.13
CA LYS A 418 12.24 3.12 8.18
C LYS A 418 12.67 2.05 9.19
N ILE A 419 13.95 1.70 9.29
CA ILE A 419 14.46 0.76 10.29
C ILE A 419 14.19 1.28 11.72
N ILE A 420 14.37 2.58 11.94
CA ILE A 420 14.16 3.22 13.26
C ILE A 420 12.67 3.30 13.61
N THR A 421 11.84 3.73 12.65
CA THR A 421 10.41 4.01 12.89
C THR A 421 9.52 2.76 12.80
N ASN A 422 9.97 1.73 12.08
CA ASN A 422 9.24 0.48 11.87
C ASN A 422 10.05 -0.70 12.40
N SER A 423 9.93 -0.93 13.72
CA SER A 423 10.65 -1.99 14.44
C SER A 423 9.72 -2.75 15.39
N HIS A 424 8.55 -3.13 14.87
CA HIS A 424 7.45 -3.72 15.66
C HIS A 424 7.63 -5.21 15.99
N LEU A 425 8.43 -5.95 15.21
CA LEU A 425 8.73 -7.35 15.48
C LEU A 425 10.00 -7.47 16.33
N ASP A 426 9.96 -8.32 17.35
CA ASP A 426 11.02 -8.44 18.35
C ASP A 426 12.34 -8.98 17.75
N TRP A 427 12.27 -9.82 16.72
CA TRP A 427 13.43 -10.39 16.05
C TRP A 427 14.03 -9.47 14.97
N TRP A 428 13.38 -8.35 14.63
CA TRP A 428 13.99 -7.42 13.67
C TRP A 428 15.21 -6.72 14.29
N PRO A 429 16.37 -6.73 13.61
CA PRO A 429 17.57 -6.12 14.14
C PRO A 429 17.36 -4.61 14.33
N LYS A 430 17.95 -4.09 15.41
CA LYS A 430 17.94 -2.66 15.74
C LYS A 430 19.09 -1.95 15.04
N ILE A 431 19.01 -0.62 14.98
CA ILE A 431 19.90 0.24 14.21
C ILE A 431 21.37 0.19 14.69
N ASP A 432 21.63 -0.36 15.87
CA ASP A 432 22.95 -0.40 16.52
C ASP A 432 24.05 -1.00 15.62
N ALA A 433 23.70 -1.95 14.76
CA ALA A 433 24.63 -2.57 13.80
C ALA A 433 25.26 -1.57 12.81
N ILE A 434 24.71 -0.36 12.70
CA ILE A 434 25.12 0.70 11.77
C ILE A 434 25.89 1.83 12.49
N TYR A 435 25.92 1.87 13.83
CA TYR A 435 26.54 2.97 14.58
C TYR A 435 28.03 3.20 14.29
N CYS A 436 28.74 2.15 13.87
CA CYS A 436 30.12 2.27 13.42
C CYS A 436 30.30 3.20 12.21
N TYR A 437 29.25 3.44 11.41
CA TYR A 437 29.26 4.35 10.26
C TYR A 437 28.71 5.75 10.55
N SER A 438 28.49 6.09 11.84
CA SER A 438 27.92 7.38 12.23
C SER A 438 28.79 8.58 11.82
N GLY A 439 30.10 8.41 11.77
CA GLY A 439 31.04 9.43 11.30
C GLY A 439 30.82 9.76 9.82
N GLU A 440 30.83 8.74 8.97
CA GLU A 440 30.62 8.89 7.53
C GLU A 440 29.21 9.42 7.20
N LEU A 441 28.19 9.00 7.95
CA LEU A 441 26.83 9.52 7.78
C LEU A 441 26.75 11.02 8.06
N ARG A 442 27.41 11.50 9.13
CA ARG A 442 27.50 12.95 9.42
C ARG A 442 28.27 13.68 8.33
N ALA A 443 29.35 13.09 7.80
CA ALA A 443 30.12 13.67 6.71
C ALA A 443 29.29 13.80 5.43
N MET A 444 28.54 12.76 5.05
CA MET A 444 27.62 12.78 3.91
C MET A 444 26.54 13.86 4.06
N PHE A 445 25.98 14.01 5.27
CA PHE A 445 25.01 15.06 5.57
C PHE A 445 25.63 16.46 5.44
N ALA A 446 26.83 16.68 6.00
CA ALA A 446 27.53 17.96 5.93
C ALA A 446 27.88 18.34 4.48
N ASP A 447 28.33 17.38 3.65
CA ASP A 447 28.58 17.61 2.21
C ASP A 447 27.29 18.02 1.48
N THR A 448 26.19 17.30 1.74
CA THR A 448 24.88 17.62 1.16
C THR A 448 24.41 19.01 1.57
N GLN A 449 24.54 19.36 2.85
CA GLN A 449 24.19 20.68 3.37
C GLN A 449 25.01 21.78 2.69
N SER A 450 26.33 21.59 2.57
CA SER A 450 27.23 22.54 1.90
C SER A 450 26.81 22.79 0.44
N ARG A 451 26.50 21.72 -0.32
CA ARG A 451 26.03 21.84 -1.71
C ARG A 451 24.71 22.61 -1.82
N VAL A 452 23.77 22.38 -0.91
CA VAL A 452 22.48 23.10 -0.87
C VAL A 452 22.68 24.59 -0.55
N VAL A 453 23.55 24.92 0.40
CA VAL A 453 23.86 26.32 0.74
C VAL A 453 24.54 27.03 -0.44
N GLN A 454 25.47 26.35 -1.12
CA GLN A 454 26.14 26.88 -2.32
C GLN A 454 25.16 27.11 -3.48
N SER A 455 24.24 26.18 -3.75
CA SER A 455 23.26 26.34 -4.83
C SER A 455 22.28 27.48 -4.56
N LEU A 456 21.84 27.66 -3.30
CA LEU A 456 21.03 28.80 -2.89
C LEU A 456 21.77 30.13 -3.02
N SER A 457 23.08 30.14 -2.74
CA SER A 457 23.93 31.34 -2.86
C SER A 457 24.23 31.73 -4.31
N ALA A 458 24.27 30.75 -5.23
CA ALA A 458 24.46 30.97 -6.67
C ALA A 458 23.20 31.55 -7.37
N HIS A 459 22.02 31.43 -6.75
CA HIS A 459 20.76 32.02 -7.21
C HIS A 459 20.40 33.32 -6.47
N ALA A 460 21.38 34.18 -6.20
CA ALA A 460 21.09 35.56 -5.80
C ALA A 460 20.23 36.24 -6.89
N PRO A 461 19.16 36.99 -6.54
CA PRO A 461 18.32 37.63 -7.53
C PRO A 461 19.17 38.63 -8.32
N ILE A 462 19.09 38.55 -9.65
CA ILE A 462 19.63 39.56 -10.55
C ILE A 462 19.10 40.90 -10.07
N SER A 463 19.96 41.73 -9.46
CA SER A 463 19.57 43.07 -9.07
C SER A 463 19.18 43.81 -10.34
N MET A 464 17.91 44.17 -10.48
CA MET A 464 17.53 45.21 -11.42
C MET A 464 18.23 46.50 -10.99
N GLY A 465 19.39 46.75 -11.60
CA GLY A 465 20.08 48.02 -11.47
C GLY A 465 19.22 49.10 -12.10
N PHE A 466 18.44 49.79 -11.28
CA PHE A 466 17.96 51.13 -11.60
C PHE A 466 19.18 52.02 -11.79
N LYS A 467 19.54 52.30 -13.05
CA LYS A 467 20.37 53.45 -13.37
C LYS A 467 19.50 54.69 -13.25
N SER A 468 19.60 55.39 -12.12
CA SER A 468 19.29 56.82 -12.05
C SER A 468 20.42 57.57 -12.75
N GLY A 469 20.17 58.02 -13.98
CA GLY A 469 20.99 59.02 -14.67
C GLY A 469 20.27 60.35 -14.62
N LEU A 470 20.96 61.36 -14.06
CA LEU A 470 20.68 62.78 -14.19
C LEU A 470 20.50 63.22 -15.64
#